data_AF-A0AAV9DHG9-F1
#
_entry.id   AF-A0AAV9DHG9-F1
#
_cell.length_a   1.000
_cell.length_b   1.000
_cell.length_c   1.000
_cell.angle_alpha   90.00
_cell.angle_beta   90.00
_cell.angle_gamma   90.00
#
_symmetry.space_group_name_H-M   'P 1'
#
loop_
_entity.id
_entity.type
_entity.pdbx_description
1 polymer ?
#
loop_
_entity_poly.entity_id
_entity_poly.type
_entity_poly.pdbx_seq_one_letter_code
_entity_poly.pdbx_strand_id
1 'polypeptide(L)'
;MTATIAALPFSLCRPSSRFSFKKQGGAGIRVLAVFGEEGSLEKKNNNNYGPLFDVEDPKPRVLQSKGKFLDVNQALEVARFDIQYCDWRARRDVLAIMLLHDKVVEVLNPLAREVKSIGTMKKELAELQQELEQAHTQVHISEARIVTALDKLANMETLVNDRLLQERNKHESDSDRTLLTPSTSSASAIDTVETKPSRRKLNVSGPVQPYHPNLKNFWYPVAFSSNLNDDTMVPIDCFEEPWVIFRGKDGRPGCVQNTCAHRACPLHLGTVNEGRIQCPYHGWEYTTDGKCEKMPSTRQLNIKIRSLPCFEHEGMIWIWPGDEPPTATIPSLQPPAGFVIHAELVMELPVEHGLLLDNLLDLAHAPFTHTSTFAKGWSVPSLVKFLTPASGLQGYWDPYPIDMEFRPPCMVLSTIGISKPGKLEGKSARDCSTHLHQLHVCLPSSRQKTRLLYRMSLDFAPMLKHVPFMHIIWKYFAEQVLNEDLRLVIGQQDRMNNGANIWNWPVAYDKLGVRYRQWRDALESGQKKLPFTKSKQ
;
A
#
# COMPACT_ATOMS: atom_id res chain seq x y z
N MET A 1 14.42 2.74 7.19
CA MET A 1 14.03 4.07 6.69
C MET A 1 14.79 4.31 5.41
N THR A 2 14.12 4.21 4.27
CA THR A 2 14.69 4.61 2.99
C THR A 2 13.54 5.08 2.11
N ALA A 3 13.51 6.39 1.88
CA ALA A 3 12.80 6.96 0.76
C ALA A 3 13.34 6.35 -0.53
N THR A 4 12.48 6.05 -1.49
CA THR A 4 12.92 5.88 -2.87
C THR A 4 12.04 6.72 -3.75
N ILE A 5 12.60 7.89 -4.07
CA ILE A 5 12.30 8.72 -5.21
C ILE A 5 12.39 7.86 -6.48
N ALA A 6 11.40 8.04 -7.34
CA ALA A 6 11.20 7.35 -8.59
C ALA A 6 12.43 7.39 -9.52
N ALA A 7 12.84 6.24 -10.04
CA ALA A 7 13.67 6.14 -11.23
C ALA A 7 12.76 5.87 -12.44
N LEU A 8 12.67 6.84 -13.35
CA LEU A 8 12.09 6.66 -14.69
C LEU A 8 13.10 5.90 -15.57
N PRO A 9 12.71 4.81 -16.24
CA PRO A 9 13.58 4.12 -17.18
C PRO A 9 13.36 4.71 -18.58
N PHE A 10 14.28 5.58 -19.04
CA PHE A 10 14.49 5.79 -20.47
C PHE A 10 15.68 4.95 -20.93
N SER A 11 15.47 3.63 -21.06
CA SER A 11 16.33 2.78 -21.89
C SER A 11 15.71 2.72 -23.28
N LEU A 12 16.07 3.68 -24.13
CA LEU A 12 15.87 3.54 -25.58
C LEU A 12 17.04 2.72 -26.12
N CYS A 13 16.77 1.43 -26.36
CA CYS A 13 17.60 0.58 -27.19
C CYS A 13 17.92 1.29 -28.52
N ARG A 14 19.20 1.25 -28.91
CA ARG A 14 19.69 1.61 -30.25
C ARG A 14 18.86 0.89 -31.34
N PRO A 15 18.35 1.61 -32.35
CA PRO A 15 18.17 1.03 -33.68
C PRO A 15 19.38 1.41 -34.53
N SER A 16 20.16 0.40 -34.90
CA SER A 16 21.05 0.46 -36.04
C SER A 16 20.22 0.42 -37.33
N SER A 17 20.01 1.55 -38.00
CA SER A 17 19.76 1.58 -39.45
C SER A 17 19.89 2.99 -39.99
N ARG A 18 20.80 3.18 -40.94
CA ARG A 18 20.93 4.40 -41.74
C ARG A 18 19.63 4.66 -42.50
N PHE A 19 19.03 5.84 -42.34
CA PHE A 19 18.12 6.41 -43.33
C PHE A 19 18.52 7.87 -43.57
N SER A 20 18.82 8.16 -44.83
CA SER A 20 19.12 9.49 -45.36
C SER A 20 17.81 10.10 -45.86
N PHE A 21 17.47 11.33 -45.46
CA PHE A 21 16.56 12.16 -46.25
C PHE A 21 16.91 13.65 -46.19
N LYS A 22 16.74 14.28 -47.36
CA LYS A 22 17.13 15.62 -47.78
C LYS A 22 16.41 16.75 -47.02
N LYS A 23 17.10 17.89 -46.94
CA LYS A 23 16.61 19.22 -46.56
C LYS A 23 15.29 19.59 -47.26
N GLN A 24 14.31 20.04 -46.48
CA GLN A 24 13.37 21.09 -46.86
C GLN A 24 13.25 22.08 -45.69
N GLY A 25 13.26 23.37 -46.02
CA GLY A 25 13.33 24.47 -45.08
C GLY A 25 12.03 24.66 -44.28
N GLY A 26 12.18 24.88 -42.98
CA GLY A 26 11.13 25.30 -42.06
C GLY A 26 11.78 25.99 -40.87
N ALA A 27 11.20 27.10 -40.42
CA ALA A 27 11.74 27.96 -39.37
C ALA A 27 11.91 27.20 -38.03
N GLY A 28 13.17 26.91 -37.67
CA GLY A 28 13.51 26.20 -36.43
C GLY A 28 13.43 27.08 -35.19
N ILE A 29 12.84 26.53 -34.12
CA ILE A 29 12.66 27.13 -32.80
C ILE A 29 14.02 27.20 -32.07
N ARG A 30 14.32 28.33 -31.43
CA ARG A 30 15.61 28.63 -30.77
C ARG A 30 15.41 29.01 -29.30
N VAL A 31 16.10 28.34 -28.38
CA VAL A 31 16.00 28.49 -26.91
C VAL A 31 17.36 28.93 -26.32
N LEU A 32 17.36 29.75 -25.26
CA LEU A 32 18.55 30.37 -24.65
C LEU A 32 18.98 29.62 -23.37
N ALA A 33 20.27 29.32 -23.19
CA ALA A 33 20.82 28.67 -21.98
C ALA A 33 22.08 29.41 -21.45
N VAL A 34 22.25 29.46 -20.11
CA VAL A 34 23.39 30.08 -19.41
C VAL A 34 24.04 29.03 -18.49
N PHE A 35 25.37 28.91 -18.50
CA PHE A 35 26.14 27.90 -17.75
C PHE A 35 27.08 28.53 -16.72
N GLY A 36 27.30 27.83 -15.59
CA GLY A 36 28.33 28.12 -14.58
C GLY A 36 29.31 26.94 -14.43
N GLU A 37 30.59 27.26 -14.19
CA GLU A 37 31.72 26.33 -14.15
C GLU A 37 31.92 25.68 -12.76
N GLU A 38 32.37 24.42 -12.70
CA GLU A 38 33.63 23.99 -12.04
C GLU A 38 33.81 22.45 -11.92
N GLY A 39 35.07 22.00 -12.08
CA GLY A 39 35.78 21.25 -11.03
C GLY A 39 35.83 19.71 -11.07
N SER A 40 36.89 19.16 -11.66
CA SER A 40 37.27 17.74 -11.69
C SER A 40 37.91 17.19 -10.40
N LEU A 41 37.69 15.92 -10.04
CA LEU A 41 38.71 14.91 -9.62
C LEU A 41 38.07 13.61 -9.08
N GLU A 42 38.44 12.46 -9.67
CA GLU A 42 38.18 11.10 -9.15
C GLU A 42 39.48 10.46 -8.61
N LYS A 43 39.34 9.68 -7.52
CA LYS A 43 40.26 8.58 -7.17
C LYS A 43 39.44 7.33 -6.82
N LYS A 44 39.77 6.24 -7.51
CA LYS A 44 39.22 4.87 -7.36
C LYS A 44 39.57 4.27 -6.00
N ASN A 45 38.63 3.51 -5.41
CA ASN A 45 38.95 2.46 -4.45
C ASN A 45 38.01 1.25 -4.60
N ASN A 46 38.63 0.06 -4.54
CA ASN A 46 38.02 -1.27 -4.58
C ASN A 46 37.03 -1.47 -3.42
N ASN A 47 35.79 -1.85 -3.70
CA ASN A 47 34.89 -2.44 -2.70
C ASN A 47 33.90 -3.43 -3.34
N ASN A 48 33.53 -4.45 -2.55
CA ASN A 48 32.86 -5.69 -2.93
C ASN A 48 31.34 -5.56 -3.28
N TYR A 49 30.88 -4.35 -3.59
CA TYR A 49 29.48 -4.03 -3.97
C TYR A 49 29.30 -3.84 -5.49
N GLY A 50 30.25 -4.35 -6.28
CA GLY A 50 30.40 -4.15 -7.72
C GLY A 50 29.27 -4.63 -8.67
N PRO A 51 28.05 -5.01 -8.24
CA PRO A 51 26.95 -5.11 -9.21
C PRO A 51 25.66 -4.35 -8.84
N LEU A 52 25.52 -3.74 -7.65
CA LEU A 52 24.25 -3.08 -7.27
C LEU A 52 24.14 -1.64 -7.82
N PHE A 53 25.26 -0.93 -7.88
CA PHE A 53 25.37 0.41 -8.45
C PHE A 53 26.71 0.54 -9.18
N ASP A 54 26.73 0.26 -10.48
CA ASP A 54 27.86 0.63 -11.34
C ASP A 54 27.67 2.11 -11.73
N VAL A 55 28.40 3.01 -11.08
CA VAL A 55 28.17 4.46 -11.13
C VAL A 55 29.19 5.09 -12.07
N GLU A 56 29.05 4.81 -13.37
CA GLU A 56 29.86 5.49 -14.40
C GLU A 56 29.48 6.97 -14.48
N ASP A 57 30.45 7.87 -14.30
CA ASP A 57 30.27 9.31 -14.52
C ASP A 57 29.77 9.56 -15.96
N PRO A 58 28.56 10.14 -16.14
CA PRO A 58 28.11 10.56 -17.45
C PRO A 58 28.99 11.72 -17.92
N LYS A 59 30.12 11.38 -18.55
CA LYS A 59 31.10 12.36 -19.05
C LYS A 59 30.36 13.47 -19.80
N PRO A 60 30.65 14.75 -19.51
CA PRO A 60 30.01 15.86 -20.20
C PRO A 60 30.52 15.87 -21.64
N ARG A 61 29.77 15.28 -22.57
CA ARG A 61 29.89 15.66 -23.98
C ARG A 61 29.20 16.99 -24.14
N VAL A 62 29.91 18.06 -23.78
CA VAL A 62 29.53 19.42 -24.12
C VAL A 62 29.42 19.46 -25.64
N LEU A 63 28.20 19.53 -26.17
CA LEU A 63 28.02 19.91 -27.56
C LEU A 63 28.44 21.39 -27.62
N GLN A 64 29.67 21.65 -28.04
CA GLN A 64 30.15 23.02 -28.25
C GLN A 64 29.39 23.63 -29.43
N SER A 65 28.19 24.17 -29.18
CA SER A 65 27.50 25.00 -30.15
C SER A 65 28.08 26.42 -30.07
N LYS A 66 28.87 26.82 -31.08
CA LYS A 66 29.23 28.22 -31.29
C LYS A 66 27.99 29.01 -31.69
N GLY A 67 27.18 29.47 -30.73
CA GLY A 67 26.02 30.32 -30.99
C GLY A 67 25.13 30.54 -29.76
N LYS A 68 24.49 31.72 -29.68
CA LYS A 68 23.63 32.16 -28.56
C LYS A 68 22.31 31.37 -28.38
N PHE A 69 22.02 30.36 -29.20
CA PHE A 69 20.72 29.70 -29.24
C PHE A 69 20.83 28.20 -29.54
N LEU A 70 20.08 27.39 -28.79
CA LEU A 70 19.92 25.95 -28.95
C LEU A 70 18.63 25.64 -29.73
N ASP A 71 18.69 24.72 -30.69
CA ASP A 71 17.51 24.13 -31.33
C ASP A 71 16.72 23.24 -30.33
N VAL A 72 15.44 22.96 -30.57
CA VAL A 72 14.59 22.13 -29.68
C VAL A 72 15.20 20.76 -29.40
N ASN A 73 15.81 20.13 -30.41
CA ASN A 73 16.49 18.84 -30.23
C ASN A 73 17.75 18.97 -29.36
N GLN A 74 18.43 20.12 -29.42
CA GLN A 74 19.60 20.41 -28.59
C GLN A 74 19.18 20.71 -27.15
N ALA A 75 18.06 21.41 -26.94
CA ALA A 75 17.50 21.66 -25.61
C ALA A 75 17.02 20.37 -24.94
N LEU A 76 16.38 19.46 -25.69
CA LEU A 76 15.99 18.14 -25.20
C LEU A 76 17.20 17.27 -24.82
N GLU A 77 18.28 17.32 -25.60
CA GLU A 77 19.52 16.62 -25.25
C GLU A 77 20.17 17.22 -24.00
N VAL A 78 20.19 18.54 -23.83
CA VAL A 78 20.68 19.19 -22.58
C VAL A 78 19.86 18.74 -21.37
N ALA A 79 18.52 18.77 -21.47
CA ALA A 79 17.65 18.30 -20.40
C ALA A 79 17.86 16.80 -20.09
N ARG A 80 18.09 15.99 -21.13
CA ARG A 80 18.43 14.57 -20.97
C ARG A 80 19.74 14.37 -20.20
N PHE A 81 20.79 15.15 -20.51
CA PHE A 81 22.06 15.10 -19.78
C PHE A 81 21.90 15.57 -18.33
N ASP A 82 21.14 16.63 -18.07
CA ASP A 82 20.86 17.12 -16.72
C ASP A 82 20.13 16.06 -15.87
N ILE A 83 19.15 15.36 -16.45
CA ILE A 83 18.45 14.25 -15.79
C ILE A 83 19.40 13.08 -15.51
N GLN A 84 20.23 12.70 -16.48
CA GLN A 84 21.23 11.63 -16.31
C GLN A 84 22.25 11.97 -15.23
N TYR A 85 22.69 13.22 -15.15
CA TYR A 85 23.59 13.71 -14.12
C TYR A 85 22.93 13.69 -12.74
N CYS A 86 21.66 14.11 -12.64
CA CYS A 86 20.91 14.06 -11.38
C CYS A 86 20.70 12.62 -10.88
N ASP A 87 20.36 11.68 -11.77
CA ASP A 87 20.24 10.25 -11.45
C ASP A 87 21.59 9.67 -10.99
N TRP A 88 22.67 9.94 -11.73
CA TRP A 88 24.02 9.53 -11.34
C TRP A 88 24.41 10.06 -9.95
N ARG A 89 24.17 11.35 -9.70
CA ARG A 89 24.53 12.00 -8.43
C ARG A 89 23.71 11.43 -7.26
N ALA A 90 22.41 11.21 -7.45
CA ALA A 90 21.55 10.60 -6.44
C ALA A 90 22.01 9.18 -6.07
N ARG A 91 22.36 8.35 -7.06
CA ARG A 91 22.92 7.00 -6.83
C ARG A 91 24.23 7.05 -6.05
N ARG A 92 25.10 8.01 -6.36
CA ARG A 92 26.36 8.23 -5.65
C ARG A 92 26.15 8.66 -4.19
N ASP A 93 25.21 9.55 -3.92
CA ASP A 93 24.92 10.02 -2.57
C ASP A 93 24.30 8.89 -1.71
N VAL A 94 23.43 8.06 -2.30
CA VAL A 94 22.87 6.86 -1.65
C VAL A 94 23.97 5.84 -1.34
N LEU A 95 24.87 5.57 -2.30
CA LEU A 95 26.00 4.67 -2.10
C LEU A 95 26.91 5.15 -0.96
N ALA A 96 27.13 6.47 -0.84
CA ALA A 96 27.92 7.04 0.26
C ALA A 96 27.26 6.79 1.63
N ILE A 97 25.94 6.97 1.74
CA ILE A 97 25.19 6.70 2.98
C ILE A 97 25.24 5.21 3.34
N MET A 98 25.10 4.32 2.35
CA MET A 98 25.18 2.87 2.57
C MET A 98 26.56 2.45 3.09
N LEU A 99 27.63 2.97 2.49
CA LEU A 99 29.00 2.69 2.94
C LEU A 99 29.27 3.22 4.36
N LEU A 100 28.72 4.40 4.70
CA LEU A 100 28.81 4.94 6.06
C LEU A 100 28.01 4.10 7.07
N HIS A 101 26.83 3.61 6.67
CA HIS A 101 26.03 2.71 7.49
C HIS A 101 26.77 1.42 7.81
N ASP A 102 27.40 0.79 6.81
CA ASP A 102 28.18 -0.43 7.02
C ASP A 102 29.34 -0.21 7.99
N LYS A 103 30.06 0.92 7.87
CA LYS A 103 31.12 1.29 8.84
C LYS A 103 30.57 1.45 10.25
N VAL A 104 29.38 2.03 10.42
CA VAL A 104 28.72 2.15 11.74
C VAL A 104 28.39 0.76 12.29
N VAL A 105 27.87 -0.15 11.45
CA VAL A 105 27.58 -1.54 11.83
C VAL A 105 28.86 -2.28 12.23
N GLU A 106 29.97 -2.09 11.51
CA GLU A 106 31.27 -2.66 11.85
C GLU A 106 31.80 -2.16 13.20
N VAL A 107 31.71 -0.84 13.46
CA VAL A 107 32.13 -0.25 14.74
C VAL A 107 31.26 -0.74 15.90
N LEU A 108 29.97 -0.99 15.68
CA LEU A 108 29.02 -1.47 16.69
C LEU A 108 28.99 -2.99 16.83
N ASN A 109 29.72 -3.74 16.00
CA ASN A 109 29.76 -5.18 16.00
C ASN A 109 30.15 -5.73 17.39
N PRO A 110 29.38 -6.66 17.98
CA PRO A 110 29.69 -7.24 19.30
C PRO A 110 31.12 -7.78 19.42
N LEU A 111 31.69 -8.33 18.34
CA LEU A 111 33.08 -8.83 18.30
C LEU A 111 34.13 -7.71 18.33
N ALA A 112 33.79 -6.49 17.88
CA ALA A 112 34.69 -5.34 17.94
C ALA A 112 34.92 -4.83 19.38
N ARG A 113 33.99 -5.14 20.31
CA ARG A 113 34.08 -4.77 21.73
C ARG A 113 35.17 -5.52 22.50
N GLU A 114 35.65 -6.64 21.96
CA GLU A 114 36.73 -7.43 22.53
C GLU A 114 38.12 -6.86 22.15
N VAL A 115 38.19 -6.01 21.11
CA VAL A 115 39.44 -5.52 20.51
C VAL A 115 39.63 -4.01 20.68
N LYS A 116 38.55 -3.21 20.72
CA LYS A 116 38.59 -1.75 20.80
C LYS A 116 38.09 -1.22 22.14
N SER A 117 38.76 -0.19 22.67
CA SER A 117 38.31 0.50 23.87
C SER A 117 37.02 1.29 23.64
N ILE A 118 36.19 1.44 24.68
CA ILE A 118 34.94 2.23 24.63
C ILE A 118 35.22 3.69 24.21
N GLY A 119 36.35 4.27 24.62
CA GLY A 119 36.74 5.62 24.22
C GLY A 119 37.04 5.75 22.73
N THR A 120 37.71 4.74 22.16
CA THR A 120 38.01 4.68 20.72
C THR A 120 36.74 4.52 19.88
N MET A 121 35.82 3.62 20.29
CA MET A 121 34.55 3.43 19.60
C MET A 121 33.69 4.71 19.62
N LYS A 122 33.64 5.42 20.75
CA LYS A 122 32.91 6.70 20.85
C LYS A 122 33.46 7.76 19.89
N LYS A 123 34.78 7.83 19.73
CA LYS A 123 35.44 8.77 18.81
C LYS A 123 35.13 8.42 17.35
N GLU A 124 35.27 7.15 16.97
CA GLU A 124 34.94 6.67 15.61
C GLU A 124 33.46 6.87 15.27
N LEU A 125 32.54 6.63 16.23
CA LEU A 125 31.11 6.91 16.06
C LEU A 125 30.82 8.40 15.86
N ALA A 126 31.51 9.28 16.59
CA ALA A 126 31.33 10.73 16.42
C ALA A 126 31.83 11.22 15.05
N GLU A 127 32.96 10.69 14.56
CA GLU A 127 33.48 10.98 13.22
C GLU A 127 32.53 10.47 12.13
N LEU A 128 32.02 9.23 12.25
CA LEU A 128 31.04 8.67 11.32
C LEU A 128 29.71 9.43 11.34
N GLN A 129 29.29 9.93 12.51
CA GLN A 129 28.09 10.74 12.63
C GLN A 129 28.24 12.08 11.88
N GLN A 130 29.42 12.69 11.94
CA GLN A 130 29.73 13.91 11.19
C GLN A 130 29.79 13.64 9.67
N GLU A 131 30.39 12.53 9.24
CA GLU A 131 30.40 12.13 7.82
C GLU A 131 28.98 11.84 7.30
N LEU A 132 28.12 11.24 8.13
CA LEU A 132 26.72 10.96 7.79
C LEU A 132 25.90 12.25 7.66
N GLU A 133 26.12 13.23 8.54
CA GLU A 133 25.48 14.55 8.47
C GLU A 133 25.88 15.29 7.18
N GLN A 134 27.14 15.21 6.78
CA GLN A 134 27.62 15.76 5.52
C GLN A 134 27.00 15.04 4.31
N ALA A 135 26.88 13.71 4.35
CA ALA A 135 26.24 12.94 3.29
C ALA A 135 24.75 13.25 3.15
N HIS A 136 24.02 13.41 4.27
CA HIS A 136 22.63 13.85 4.27
C HIS A 136 22.49 15.27 3.68
N THR A 137 23.41 16.18 4.00
CA THR A 137 23.42 17.53 3.41
C THR A 137 23.58 17.47 1.89
N GLN A 138 24.41 16.57 1.36
CA GLN A 138 24.55 16.37 -0.09
C GLN A 138 23.28 15.84 -0.74
N VAL A 139 22.54 14.94 -0.08
CA VAL A 139 21.24 14.46 -0.56
C VAL A 139 20.23 15.60 -0.68
N HIS A 140 20.17 16.50 0.31
CA HIS A 140 19.29 17.68 0.24
C HIS A 140 19.67 18.64 -0.89
N ILE A 141 20.97 18.81 -1.17
CA ILE A 141 21.44 19.60 -2.32
C ILE A 141 21.02 18.94 -3.63
N SER A 142 21.13 17.62 -3.73
CA SER A 142 20.70 16.84 -4.91
C SER A 142 19.18 16.91 -5.11
N GLU A 143 18.40 16.86 -4.03
CA GLU A 143 16.94 17.05 -4.06
C GLU A 143 16.56 18.44 -4.60
N ALA A 144 17.21 19.51 -4.11
CA ALA A 144 17.00 20.88 -4.59
C ALA A 144 17.34 21.03 -6.09
N ARG A 145 18.38 20.35 -6.57
CA ARG A 145 18.76 20.33 -8.00
C ARG A 145 17.69 19.64 -8.86
N ILE A 146 17.11 18.54 -8.39
CA ILE A 146 16.02 17.83 -9.08
C ILE A 146 14.78 18.72 -9.17
N VAL A 147 14.38 19.36 -8.07
CA VAL A 147 13.25 20.31 -8.06
C VAL A 147 13.47 21.42 -9.09
N THR A 148 14.67 22.01 -9.10
CA THR A 148 15.03 23.05 -10.08
C THR A 148 14.97 22.55 -11.53
N ALA A 149 15.39 21.32 -11.79
CA ALA A 149 15.32 20.71 -13.12
C ALA A 149 13.87 20.43 -13.56
N LEU A 150 13.01 19.98 -12.64
CA LEU A 150 11.58 19.75 -12.88
C LEU A 150 10.85 21.07 -13.17
N ASP A 151 11.15 22.15 -12.43
CA ASP A 151 10.59 23.47 -12.69
C ASP A 151 11.00 24.00 -14.08
N LYS A 152 12.25 23.78 -14.49
CA LYS A 152 12.72 24.14 -15.84
C LYS A 152 11.97 23.36 -16.92
N LEU A 153 11.69 22.07 -16.71
CA LEU A 153 10.92 21.24 -17.64
C LEU A 153 9.46 21.69 -17.73
N ALA A 154 8.81 21.97 -16.60
CA ALA A 154 7.45 22.49 -16.57
C ALA A 154 7.33 23.84 -17.30
N ASN A 155 8.31 24.73 -17.10
CA ASN A 155 8.37 26.01 -17.82
C ASN A 155 8.63 25.83 -19.33
N MET A 156 9.39 24.81 -19.75
CA MET A 156 9.56 24.50 -21.17
C MET A 156 8.27 23.94 -21.79
N GLU A 157 7.53 23.10 -21.05
CA GLU A 157 6.26 22.53 -21.50
C GLU A 157 5.19 23.62 -21.70
N THR A 158 5.06 24.56 -20.77
CA THR A 158 4.12 25.68 -20.90
C THR A 158 4.46 26.56 -22.11
N LEU A 159 5.73 26.89 -22.32
CA LEU A 159 6.18 27.67 -23.48
C LEU A 159 5.91 26.97 -24.82
N VAL A 160 6.03 25.65 -24.88
CA VAL A 160 5.71 24.87 -26.09
C VAL A 160 4.20 24.84 -26.34
N ASN A 161 3.40 24.60 -25.30
CA ASN A 161 1.95 24.55 -25.40
C ASN A 161 1.34 25.90 -25.81
N ASP A 162 1.81 27.01 -25.23
CA ASP A 162 1.36 28.36 -25.58
C ASP A 162 1.66 28.69 -27.06
N ARG A 163 2.79 28.20 -27.59
CA ARG A 163 3.16 28.41 -29.00
C ARG A 163 2.33 27.56 -29.95
N LEU A 164 2.05 26.29 -29.60
CA LEU A 164 1.18 25.42 -30.39
C LEU A 164 -0.25 25.98 -30.48
N LEU A 165 -0.73 26.61 -29.41
CA LEU A 165 -2.02 27.32 -29.41
C LEU A 165 -1.99 28.56 -30.32
N GLN A 166 -0.89 29.32 -30.34
CA GLN A 166 -0.74 30.46 -31.24
C GLN A 166 -0.65 30.05 -32.72
N GLU A 167 0.00 28.93 -33.04
CA GLU A 167 0.06 28.40 -34.42
C GLU A 167 -1.29 27.86 -34.89
N ARG A 168 -2.07 27.22 -33.99
CA ARG A 168 -3.44 26.76 -34.27
C ARG A 168 -4.39 27.92 -34.55
N ASN A 169 -4.32 28.99 -33.76
CA ASN A 169 -5.14 30.18 -33.96
C ASN A 169 -4.77 30.94 -35.24
N LYS A 170 -3.50 30.90 -35.67
CA LYS A 170 -3.07 31.43 -36.97
C LYS A 170 -3.65 30.64 -38.14
N HIS A 171 -3.74 29.32 -38.02
CA HIS A 171 -4.33 28.45 -39.04
C HIS A 171 -5.85 28.59 -39.17
N GLU A 172 -6.57 28.88 -38.08
CA GLU A 172 -8.02 29.15 -38.11
C GLU A 172 -8.36 30.53 -38.70
N SER A 173 -7.46 31.52 -38.59
CA SER A 173 -7.66 32.86 -39.15
C SER A 173 -7.49 32.94 -40.68
N ASP A 174 -6.93 31.92 -41.31
CA ASP A 174 -6.65 31.89 -42.77
C ASP A 174 -7.72 31.08 -43.56
N SER A 175 -8.58 30.33 -42.86
CA SER A 175 -9.62 29.49 -43.49
C SER A 175 -10.99 30.15 -43.63
N ASP A 176 -11.22 31.33 -43.06
CA ASP A 176 -12.53 31.98 -43.03
C ASP A 176 -12.65 33.11 -44.05
N ARG A 177 -12.60 32.75 -45.34
CA ARG A 177 -12.84 33.68 -46.44
C ARG A 177 -13.48 33.05 -47.67
N THR A 178 -14.61 32.34 -47.52
CA THR A 178 -15.52 32.09 -48.66
C THR A 178 -16.97 31.77 -48.24
N LEU A 179 -17.85 32.77 -48.40
CA LEU A 179 -19.25 32.71 -48.91
C LEU A 179 -20.24 31.64 -48.34
N LEU A 180 -21.25 32.07 -47.55
CA LEU A 180 -22.65 32.37 -47.97
C LEU A 180 -23.68 32.38 -46.81
N THR A 181 -24.70 33.21 -47.02
CA THR A 181 -25.87 33.58 -46.18
C THR A 181 -27.00 32.53 -46.14
N PRO A 182 -28.04 32.71 -45.29
CA PRO A 182 -28.75 31.62 -44.62
C PRO A 182 -30.10 31.26 -45.27
N SER A 183 -30.58 30.04 -45.01
CA SER A 183 -32.01 29.72 -45.14
C SER A 183 -32.46 28.69 -44.10
N THR A 184 -33.69 28.92 -43.66
CA THR A 184 -34.41 28.40 -42.50
C THR A 184 -35.13 27.06 -42.74
N SER A 185 -35.43 26.41 -41.61
CA SER A 185 -36.54 25.49 -41.31
C SER A 185 -36.60 24.11 -41.99
N SER A 186 -36.61 23.04 -41.19
CA SER A 186 -37.82 22.24 -40.90
C SER A 186 -37.50 21.05 -39.99
N ALA A 187 -38.49 20.67 -39.18
CA ALA A 187 -38.43 19.62 -38.16
C ALA A 187 -38.83 18.23 -38.71
N SER A 188 -38.68 17.21 -37.84
CA SER A 188 -39.04 15.77 -37.96
C SER A 188 -37.92 14.88 -38.55
N ALA A 189 -37.64 13.65 -38.10
CA ALA A 189 -38.31 12.78 -37.15
C ALA A 189 -37.30 11.84 -36.46
N ILE A 190 -37.66 11.47 -35.22
CA ILE A 190 -37.38 10.26 -34.46
C ILE A 190 -36.62 9.15 -35.22
N ASP A 191 -35.45 8.78 -34.70
CA ASP A 191 -35.02 7.38 -34.76
C ASP A 191 -34.41 6.96 -33.43
N THR A 192 -35.00 5.92 -32.85
CA THR A 192 -34.80 5.46 -31.48
C THR A 192 -33.61 4.51 -31.47
N VAL A 193 -32.41 5.03 -31.20
CA VAL A 193 -31.29 4.17 -30.84
C VAL A 193 -31.44 3.84 -29.36
N GLU A 194 -31.78 2.58 -29.07
CA GLU A 194 -31.77 2.00 -27.73
C GLU A 194 -30.47 2.38 -27.02
N THR A 195 -30.60 3.31 -26.07
CA THR A 195 -29.52 3.73 -25.22
C THR A 195 -29.20 2.55 -24.32
N LYS A 196 -28.03 1.92 -24.53
CA LYS A 196 -27.44 1.01 -23.54
C LYS A 196 -27.60 1.66 -22.16
N PRO A 197 -28.13 0.94 -21.15
CA PRO A 197 -28.37 1.54 -19.85
C PRO A 197 -27.05 2.14 -19.36
N SER A 198 -27.09 3.41 -18.96
CA SER A 198 -25.91 4.07 -18.40
C SER A 198 -25.37 3.18 -17.28
N ARG A 199 -24.06 2.88 -17.32
CA ARG A 199 -23.40 2.12 -16.27
C ARG A 199 -23.74 2.83 -14.95
N ARG A 200 -24.54 2.17 -14.09
CA ARG A 200 -24.81 2.66 -12.73
C ARG A 200 -23.45 2.95 -12.10
N LYS A 201 -23.19 4.23 -11.77
CA LYS A 201 -22.01 4.61 -11.01
C LYS A 201 -22.15 3.93 -9.65
N LEU A 202 -21.27 2.97 -9.36
CA LEU A 202 -21.13 2.42 -8.01
C LEU A 202 -20.63 3.57 -7.15
N ASN A 203 -21.50 4.14 -6.31
CA ASN A 203 -21.19 5.31 -5.49
C ASN A 203 -20.65 4.87 -4.12
N VAL A 204 -19.76 3.89 -4.13
CA VAL A 204 -19.02 3.43 -2.95
C VAL A 204 -17.81 4.32 -2.65
N SER A 205 -17.51 5.29 -3.53
CA SER A 205 -16.37 6.18 -3.48
C SER A 205 -16.78 7.63 -3.76
N GLY A 206 -17.23 8.30 -2.71
CA GLY A 206 -17.03 9.74 -2.56
C GLY A 206 -15.78 10.04 -1.73
N PRO A 207 -15.57 11.29 -1.27
CA PRO A 207 -14.66 11.57 -0.16
C PRO A 207 -14.93 10.61 0.99
N VAL A 208 -13.93 10.35 1.82
CA VAL A 208 -13.99 9.44 2.98
C VAL A 208 -15.30 9.62 3.77
N GLN A 209 -16.22 8.66 3.64
CA GLN A 209 -17.55 8.73 4.25
C GLN A 209 -17.56 8.08 5.64
N PRO A 210 -18.42 8.52 6.57
CA PRO A 210 -18.76 7.76 7.76
C PRO A 210 -19.23 6.34 7.40
N TYR A 211 -18.87 5.37 8.25
CA TYR A 211 -19.36 4.01 8.08
C TYR A 211 -20.88 3.96 8.21
N HIS A 212 -21.53 3.30 7.27
CA HIS A 212 -22.96 3.04 7.39
C HIS A 212 -23.23 2.08 8.56
N PRO A 213 -24.25 2.31 9.41
CA PRO A 213 -24.55 1.46 10.56
C PRO A 213 -24.70 -0.03 10.23
N ASN A 214 -25.28 -0.36 9.07
CA ASN A 214 -25.45 -1.74 8.61
C ASN A 214 -24.13 -2.52 8.51
N LEU A 215 -22.99 -1.84 8.30
CA LEU A 215 -21.68 -2.51 8.26
C LEU A 215 -21.25 -3.00 9.64
N LYS A 216 -21.77 -2.42 10.74
CA LYS A 216 -21.49 -2.88 12.11
C LYS A 216 -22.20 -4.20 12.44
N ASN A 217 -23.26 -4.57 11.73
CA ASN A 217 -24.10 -5.73 12.01
C ASN A 217 -23.50 -7.06 11.48
N PHE A 218 -22.21 -7.28 11.75
CA PHE A 218 -21.47 -8.50 11.42
C PHE A 218 -20.53 -8.89 12.56
N TRP A 219 -20.08 -10.14 12.54
CA TRP A 219 -18.98 -10.60 13.39
C TRP A 219 -17.64 -10.20 12.79
N TYR A 220 -16.79 -9.58 13.62
CA TYR A 220 -15.45 -9.14 13.24
C TYR A 220 -14.39 -9.85 14.09
N PRO A 221 -13.42 -10.54 13.47
CA PRO A 221 -12.25 -11.02 14.18
C PRO A 221 -11.29 -9.85 14.42
N VAL A 222 -10.87 -9.66 15.68
CA VAL A 222 -10.14 -8.44 16.10
C VAL A 222 -8.78 -8.71 16.73
N ALA A 223 -8.57 -9.92 17.23
CA ALA A 223 -7.29 -10.37 17.75
C ALA A 223 -7.15 -11.89 17.58
N PHE A 224 -5.92 -12.38 17.53
CA PHE A 224 -5.67 -13.81 17.71
C PHE A 224 -5.77 -14.17 19.20
N SER A 225 -6.33 -15.33 19.51
CA SER A 225 -6.41 -15.83 20.89
C SER A 225 -5.05 -15.90 21.57
N SER A 226 -4.01 -16.20 20.80
CA SER A 226 -2.61 -16.28 21.23
C SER A 226 -2.03 -14.94 21.69
N ASN A 227 -2.67 -13.81 21.38
CA ASN A 227 -2.28 -12.48 21.84
C ASN A 227 -3.03 -12.03 23.10
N LEU A 228 -3.95 -12.85 23.62
CA LEU A 228 -4.78 -12.52 24.77
C LEU A 228 -4.61 -13.58 25.86
N ASN A 229 -3.63 -13.39 26.74
CA ASN A 229 -3.43 -14.11 28.00
C ASN A 229 -4.27 -13.50 29.14
N ASP A 230 -4.35 -14.17 30.27
CA ASP A 230 -5.20 -13.80 31.42
C ASP A 230 -4.89 -12.41 32.03
N ASP A 231 -3.65 -11.96 31.93
CA ASP A 231 -3.15 -10.69 32.48
C ASP A 231 -2.90 -9.61 31.42
N THR A 232 -3.15 -9.92 30.15
CA THR A 232 -2.95 -9.00 29.03
C THR A 232 -4.22 -8.30 28.62
N MET A 233 -4.05 -7.08 28.10
CA MET A 233 -5.12 -6.29 27.50
C MET A 233 -4.73 -5.93 26.08
N VAL A 234 -5.67 -6.06 25.15
CA VAL A 234 -5.45 -5.70 23.75
C VAL A 234 -6.35 -4.51 23.41
N PRO A 235 -5.79 -3.29 23.31
CA PRO A 235 -6.53 -2.16 22.79
C PRO A 235 -6.75 -2.34 21.28
N ILE A 236 -7.97 -2.03 20.84
CA ILE A 236 -8.36 -2.00 19.43
C ILE A 236 -9.17 -0.73 19.16
N ASP A 237 -9.12 -0.24 17.93
CA ASP A 237 -10.11 0.69 17.41
C ASP A 237 -11.04 -0.10 16.48
N CYS A 238 -12.34 0.14 16.55
CA CYS A 238 -13.30 -0.49 15.64
C CYS A 238 -14.44 0.51 15.38
N PHE A 239 -14.65 0.85 14.10
CA PHE A 239 -15.61 1.87 13.66
C PHE A 239 -15.43 3.24 14.34
N GLU A 240 -14.19 3.71 14.45
CA GLU A 240 -13.81 4.99 15.08
C GLU A 240 -14.02 5.03 16.61
N GLU A 241 -14.30 3.88 17.23
CA GLU A 241 -14.56 3.77 18.66
C GLU A 241 -13.44 2.95 19.35
N PRO A 242 -12.89 3.43 20.48
CA PRO A 242 -11.80 2.74 21.17
C PRO A 242 -12.34 1.66 22.12
N TRP A 243 -11.80 0.46 21.98
CA TRP A 243 -12.17 -0.72 22.77
C TRP A 243 -10.95 -1.39 23.37
N VAL A 244 -11.18 -2.20 24.39
CA VAL A 244 -10.15 -3.01 25.02
C VAL A 244 -10.68 -4.41 25.29
N ILE A 245 -9.90 -5.40 24.88
CA ILE A 245 -10.19 -6.82 25.06
C ILE A 245 -9.33 -7.34 26.20
N PHE A 246 -9.92 -8.14 27.09
CA PHE A 246 -9.25 -8.84 28.19
C PHE A 246 -10.02 -10.11 28.55
N ARG A 247 -9.40 -11.02 29.31
CA ARG A 247 -10.08 -12.23 29.80
C ARG A 247 -10.69 -12.00 31.18
N GLY A 248 -11.91 -12.52 31.34
CA GLY A 248 -12.57 -12.64 32.63
C GLY A 248 -11.95 -13.74 33.48
N LYS A 249 -12.40 -13.85 34.73
CA LYS A 249 -11.92 -14.88 35.67
C LYS A 249 -12.26 -16.30 35.21
N ASP A 250 -13.28 -16.43 34.38
CA ASP A 250 -13.71 -17.67 33.74
C ASP A 250 -12.90 -18.00 32.47
N GLY A 251 -11.88 -17.21 32.14
CA GLY A 251 -11.05 -17.35 30.94
C GLY A 251 -11.73 -16.86 29.67
N ARG A 252 -13.00 -16.44 29.71
CA ARG A 252 -13.71 -15.97 28.50
C ARG A 252 -13.31 -14.53 28.17
N PRO A 253 -13.12 -14.20 26.88
CA PRO A 253 -12.81 -12.84 26.48
C PRO A 253 -14.02 -11.91 26.67
N GLY A 254 -13.76 -10.67 27.05
CA GLY A 254 -14.70 -9.57 27.03
C GLY A 254 -14.15 -8.41 26.21
N CYS A 255 -15.03 -7.58 25.66
CA CYS A 255 -14.67 -6.36 24.93
C CYS A 255 -15.47 -5.19 25.52
N VAL A 256 -14.78 -4.26 26.15
CA VAL A 256 -15.40 -3.09 26.79
C VAL A 256 -14.85 -1.80 26.21
N GLN A 257 -15.63 -0.72 26.31
CA GLN A 257 -15.19 0.59 25.87
C GLN A 257 -13.91 0.99 26.60
N ASN A 258 -12.88 1.41 25.87
CA ASN A 258 -11.57 1.75 26.43
C ASN A 258 -11.58 3.16 27.05
N THR A 259 -12.58 3.45 27.87
CA THR A 259 -12.84 4.78 28.44
C THR A 259 -13.51 4.59 29.79
N CYS A 260 -12.78 4.92 30.87
CA CYS A 260 -13.30 4.84 32.23
C CYS A 260 -14.49 5.80 32.42
N ALA A 261 -15.58 5.33 33.00
CA ALA A 261 -16.78 6.15 33.25
C ALA A 261 -16.55 7.33 34.20
N HIS A 262 -15.49 7.32 35.02
CA HIS A 262 -15.21 8.39 35.97
C HIS A 262 -14.63 9.64 35.30
N ARG A 263 -13.49 9.52 34.62
CA ARG A 263 -12.76 10.66 34.01
C ARG A 263 -12.19 10.34 32.63
N ALA A 264 -12.83 9.42 31.91
CA ALA A 264 -12.46 9.02 30.55
C ALA A 264 -11.00 8.52 30.40
N CYS A 265 -10.37 8.07 31.48
CA CYS A 265 -9.03 7.50 31.42
C CYS A 265 -9.03 6.24 30.54
N PRO A 266 -8.07 6.08 29.60
CA PRO A 266 -7.94 4.88 28.80
C PRO A 266 -7.67 3.67 29.70
N LEU A 267 -8.54 2.67 29.65
CA LEU A 267 -8.49 1.52 30.55
C LEU A 267 -7.31 0.59 30.24
N HIS A 268 -6.92 0.49 28.97
CA HIS A 268 -5.79 -0.35 28.53
C HIS A 268 -4.43 0.08 29.12
N LEU A 269 -4.31 1.27 29.71
CA LEU A 269 -3.12 1.72 30.44
C LEU A 269 -3.04 1.16 31.87
N GLY A 270 -4.08 0.45 32.31
CA GLY A 270 -4.17 -0.18 33.63
C GLY A 270 -3.65 -1.62 33.63
N THR A 271 -4.34 -2.48 34.39
CA THR A 271 -4.01 -3.90 34.58
C THR A 271 -5.28 -4.75 34.60
N VAL A 272 -5.14 -6.06 34.40
CA VAL A 272 -6.23 -7.02 34.69
C VAL A 272 -6.03 -7.56 36.10
N ASN A 273 -7.05 -7.43 36.95
CA ASN A 273 -7.06 -7.92 38.33
C ASN A 273 -8.22 -8.90 38.54
N GLU A 274 -7.91 -10.18 38.78
CA GLU A 274 -8.90 -11.25 38.94
C GLU A 274 -9.97 -11.29 37.84
N GLY A 275 -9.57 -11.06 36.59
CA GLY A 275 -10.48 -11.02 35.45
C GLY A 275 -11.35 -9.77 35.34
N ARG A 276 -10.94 -8.66 35.98
CA ARG A 276 -11.52 -7.33 35.80
C ARG A 276 -10.45 -6.35 35.33
N ILE A 277 -10.81 -5.44 34.45
CA ILE A 277 -9.90 -4.36 34.03
C ILE A 277 -9.89 -3.26 35.09
N GLN A 278 -8.72 -2.95 35.65
CA GLN A 278 -8.53 -1.91 36.64
C GLN A 278 -8.05 -0.63 35.96
N CYS A 279 -8.80 0.46 36.13
CA CYS A 279 -8.40 1.79 35.65
C CYS A 279 -7.17 2.29 36.42
N PRO A 280 -6.11 2.75 35.73
CA PRO A 280 -4.86 3.18 36.39
C PRO A 280 -5.02 4.49 37.18
N TYR A 281 -6.13 5.21 37.00
CA TYR A 281 -6.28 6.52 37.63
C TYR A 281 -6.75 6.41 39.10
N HIS A 282 -7.93 5.82 39.34
CA HIS A 282 -8.53 5.72 40.67
C HIS A 282 -8.92 4.28 41.04
N GLY A 283 -8.36 3.29 40.33
CA GLY A 283 -8.52 1.87 40.64
C GLY A 283 -9.93 1.31 40.41
N TRP A 284 -10.79 1.97 39.63
CA TRP A 284 -12.11 1.42 39.31
C TRP A 284 -11.96 0.15 38.48
N GLU A 285 -12.59 -0.95 38.90
CA GLU A 285 -12.49 -2.25 38.25
C GLU A 285 -13.77 -2.62 37.52
N TYR A 286 -13.67 -2.99 36.24
CA TYR A 286 -14.80 -3.36 35.39
C TYR A 286 -14.73 -4.83 34.95
N THR A 287 -15.87 -5.51 34.93
CA THR A 287 -16.03 -6.87 34.39
C THR A 287 -16.04 -6.88 32.86
N THR A 288 -16.01 -8.08 32.27
CA THR A 288 -16.07 -8.29 30.82
C THR A 288 -17.37 -7.80 30.18
N ASP A 289 -18.45 -7.70 30.94
CA ASP A 289 -19.71 -7.07 30.51
C ASP A 289 -19.77 -5.57 30.83
N GLY A 290 -18.69 -4.95 31.35
CA GLY A 290 -18.57 -3.51 31.59
C GLY A 290 -19.14 -3.01 32.92
N LYS A 291 -19.59 -3.89 33.82
CA LYS A 291 -20.08 -3.47 35.15
C LYS A 291 -18.90 -3.07 36.04
N CYS A 292 -18.98 -1.91 36.69
CA CYS A 292 -17.99 -1.51 37.69
C CYS A 292 -18.26 -2.22 39.02
N GLU A 293 -17.34 -3.08 39.46
CA GLU A 293 -17.49 -3.90 40.67
C GLU A 293 -16.67 -3.42 41.86
N LYS A 294 -15.60 -2.65 41.62
CA LYS A 294 -14.81 -2.06 42.71
C LYS A 294 -14.53 -0.59 42.43
N MET A 295 -14.71 0.25 43.46
CA MET A 295 -14.41 1.68 43.44
C MET A 295 -13.61 2.07 44.70
N PRO A 296 -12.29 1.87 44.74
CA PRO A 296 -11.50 2.02 45.97
C PRO A 296 -11.57 3.42 46.61
N SER A 297 -11.72 4.46 45.79
CA SER A 297 -11.69 5.86 46.23
C SER A 297 -13.06 6.45 46.57
N THR A 298 -14.14 5.68 46.54
CA THR A 298 -15.49 6.18 46.82
C THR A 298 -16.45 5.06 47.26
N ARG A 299 -17.67 5.42 47.66
CA ARG A 299 -18.74 4.44 47.87
C ARG A 299 -19.12 3.78 46.54
N GLN A 300 -19.47 2.50 46.59
CA GLN A 300 -19.89 1.76 45.39
C GLN A 300 -21.14 2.39 44.77
N LEU A 301 -21.06 2.71 43.48
CA LEU A 301 -22.20 3.16 42.66
C LEU A 301 -22.51 2.09 41.60
N ASN A 302 -23.75 2.03 41.14
CA ASN A 302 -24.13 1.15 40.04
C ASN A 302 -23.79 1.80 38.69
N ILE A 303 -22.55 1.63 38.25
CA ILE A 303 -22.03 2.18 36.99
C ILE A 303 -21.69 1.04 36.04
N LYS A 304 -22.00 1.24 34.76
CA LYS A 304 -21.70 0.31 33.67
C LYS A 304 -21.13 1.09 32.48
N ILE A 305 -20.00 0.64 31.95
CA ILE A 305 -19.49 1.07 30.65
C ILE A 305 -20.04 0.16 29.56
N ARG A 306 -20.02 0.63 28.32
CA ARG A 306 -20.50 -0.15 27.19
C ARG A 306 -19.58 -1.35 26.95
N SER A 307 -20.17 -2.49 26.61
CA SER A 307 -19.49 -3.73 26.25
C SER A 307 -20.08 -4.28 24.95
N LEU A 308 -19.27 -4.96 24.14
CA LEU A 308 -19.73 -5.67 22.95
C LEU A 308 -19.88 -7.17 23.22
N PRO A 309 -20.83 -7.86 22.55
CA PRO A 309 -20.78 -9.30 22.44
C PRO A 309 -19.39 -9.74 21.95
N CYS A 310 -18.77 -10.63 22.70
CA CYS A 310 -17.39 -11.06 22.49
C CYS A 310 -17.28 -12.56 22.77
N PHE A 311 -16.61 -13.30 21.91
CA PHE A 311 -16.31 -14.71 22.14
C PHE A 311 -15.02 -15.14 21.44
N GLU A 312 -14.53 -16.31 21.84
CA GLU A 312 -13.38 -16.95 21.23
C GLU A 312 -13.82 -18.11 20.35
N HIS A 313 -13.35 -18.15 19.11
CA HIS A 313 -13.61 -19.25 18.17
C HIS A 313 -12.52 -19.33 17.11
N GLU A 314 -12.08 -20.56 16.82
CA GLU A 314 -11.07 -20.85 15.79
C GLU A 314 -9.74 -20.08 15.95
N GLY A 315 -9.32 -19.90 17.21
CA GLY A 315 -8.09 -19.20 17.57
C GLY A 315 -8.15 -17.68 17.37
N MET A 316 -9.36 -17.12 17.23
CA MET A 316 -9.60 -15.69 17.10
C MET A 316 -10.60 -15.20 18.14
N ILE A 317 -10.45 -13.93 18.51
CA ILE A 317 -11.42 -13.19 19.31
C ILE A 317 -12.34 -12.44 18.35
N TRP A 318 -13.64 -12.67 18.49
CA TRP A 318 -14.68 -12.10 17.67
C TRP A 318 -15.52 -11.11 18.47
N ILE A 319 -15.88 -9.99 17.84
CA ILE A 319 -16.79 -9.00 18.41
C ILE A 319 -17.96 -8.69 17.46
N TRP A 320 -19.06 -8.23 18.03
CA TRP A 320 -20.19 -7.66 17.30
C TRP A 320 -20.32 -6.18 17.65
N PRO A 321 -19.92 -5.25 16.78
CA PRO A 321 -20.00 -3.81 17.03
C PRO A 321 -21.37 -3.20 16.70
N GLY A 322 -22.31 -3.99 16.14
CA GLY A 322 -23.66 -3.55 15.82
C GLY A 322 -24.54 -3.36 17.05
N ASP A 323 -25.51 -2.46 16.97
CA ASP A 323 -26.47 -2.20 18.05
C ASP A 323 -27.59 -3.26 18.10
N GLU A 324 -27.85 -3.95 16.99
CA GLU A 324 -28.83 -5.04 16.92
C GLU A 324 -28.26 -6.33 17.51
N PRO A 325 -29.11 -7.23 18.04
CA PRO A 325 -28.67 -8.55 18.47
C PRO A 325 -27.94 -9.31 17.35
N PRO A 326 -26.85 -10.04 17.64
CA PRO A 326 -26.14 -10.80 16.62
C PRO A 326 -27.02 -11.83 15.92
N THR A 327 -27.22 -11.66 14.61
CA THR A 327 -27.99 -12.60 13.76
C THR A 327 -27.15 -13.23 12.66
N ALA A 328 -25.98 -12.67 12.35
CA ALA A 328 -25.12 -13.19 11.29
C ALA A 328 -24.42 -14.48 11.70
N THR A 329 -24.31 -15.41 10.76
CA THR A 329 -23.49 -16.62 10.91
C THR A 329 -22.01 -16.26 10.78
N ILE A 330 -21.17 -16.89 11.60
CA ILE A 330 -19.71 -16.71 11.55
C ILE A 330 -19.16 -17.61 10.44
N PRO A 331 -18.35 -17.09 9.50
CA PRO A 331 -17.65 -17.94 8.54
C PRO A 331 -16.51 -18.70 9.24
N SER A 332 -16.30 -19.96 8.87
CA SER A 332 -15.10 -20.71 9.25
C SER A 332 -13.86 -19.98 8.69
N LEU A 333 -12.85 -19.74 9.52
CA LEU A 333 -11.55 -19.17 9.19
C LEU A 333 -10.39 -20.12 9.48
N GLN A 334 -10.67 -21.37 9.88
CA GLN A 334 -9.68 -22.43 9.90
C GLN A 334 -9.03 -22.61 8.52
N PRO A 335 -7.72 -22.87 8.47
CA PRO A 335 -7.08 -23.28 7.23
C PRO A 335 -7.64 -24.64 6.79
N PRO A 336 -7.54 -24.99 5.50
CA PRO A 336 -8.01 -26.26 4.99
C PRO A 336 -7.34 -27.45 5.68
N ALA A 337 -7.98 -28.63 5.62
CA ALA A 337 -7.41 -29.84 6.19
C ALA A 337 -6.01 -30.13 5.60
N GLY A 338 -5.06 -30.50 6.46
CA GLY A 338 -3.66 -30.74 6.07
C GLY A 338 -2.73 -29.53 6.19
N PHE A 339 -3.28 -28.31 6.34
CA PHE A 339 -2.48 -27.11 6.54
C PHE A 339 -2.12 -26.92 8.03
N VAL A 340 -0.92 -26.40 8.25
CA VAL A 340 -0.39 -26.05 9.57
C VAL A 340 -0.17 -24.54 9.63
N ILE A 341 -0.61 -23.89 10.72
CA ILE A 341 -0.38 -22.45 10.92
C ILE A 341 1.11 -22.23 11.26
N HIS A 342 1.76 -21.35 10.50
CA HIS A 342 3.18 -20.99 10.67
C HIS A 342 3.39 -19.56 11.20
N ALA A 343 2.46 -18.65 10.94
CA ALA A 343 2.54 -17.28 11.44
C ALA A 343 1.15 -16.67 11.65
N GLU A 344 1.02 -15.88 12.71
CA GLU A 344 -0.11 -15.01 13.01
C GLU A 344 0.44 -13.63 13.37
N LEU A 345 0.07 -12.61 12.61
CA LEU A 345 0.61 -11.25 12.73
C LEU A 345 -0.53 -10.23 12.80
N VAL A 346 -0.35 -9.20 13.61
CA VAL A 346 -1.27 -8.07 13.73
C VAL A 346 -0.53 -6.79 13.40
N MET A 347 -1.09 -5.97 12.52
CA MET A 347 -0.50 -4.70 12.07
C MET A 347 -1.56 -3.60 12.04
N GLU A 348 -1.18 -2.39 12.45
CA GLU A 348 -2.02 -1.19 12.35
C GLU A 348 -1.53 -0.36 11.17
N LEU A 349 -2.40 -0.10 10.20
CA LEU A 349 -2.04 0.49 8.91
C LEU A 349 -2.79 1.81 8.69
N PRO A 350 -2.14 2.86 8.15
CA PRO A 350 -2.70 4.20 7.97
C PRO A 350 -3.56 4.31 6.69
N VAL A 351 -4.38 3.31 6.43
CA VAL A 351 -5.27 3.27 5.25
C VAL A 351 -6.63 2.75 5.66
N GLU A 352 -7.67 3.21 4.97
CA GLU A 352 -9.03 2.72 5.11
C GLU A 352 -9.11 1.24 4.69
N HIS A 353 -9.90 0.45 5.42
CA HIS A 353 -9.93 -1.01 5.24
C HIS A 353 -10.34 -1.45 3.82
N GLY A 354 -11.25 -0.73 3.16
CA GLY A 354 -11.71 -1.02 1.81
C GLY A 354 -10.63 -0.84 0.76
N LEU A 355 -9.71 0.11 0.91
CA LEU A 355 -8.54 0.24 0.04
C LEU A 355 -7.63 -0.98 0.13
N LEU A 356 -7.35 -1.44 1.35
CA LEU A 356 -6.52 -2.61 1.58
C LEU A 356 -7.18 -3.89 1.06
N LEU A 357 -8.49 -4.05 1.29
CA LEU A 357 -9.25 -5.18 0.74
C LEU A 357 -9.17 -5.21 -0.79
N ASP A 358 -9.36 -4.07 -1.44
CA ASP A 358 -9.34 -3.98 -2.90
C ASP A 358 -7.95 -4.31 -3.47
N ASN A 359 -6.88 -3.83 -2.82
CA ASN A 359 -5.50 -4.18 -3.17
C ASN A 359 -5.19 -5.67 -2.97
N LEU A 360 -5.67 -6.29 -1.88
CA LEU A 360 -5.49 -7.73 -1.63
C LEU A 360 -6.28 -8.62 -2.62
N LEU A 361 -7.39 -8.11 -3.14
CA LEU A 361 -8.23 -8.80 -4.13
C LEU A 361 -7.76 -8.55 -5.57
N ASP A 362 -6.74 -7.71 -5.79
CA ASP A 362 -6.06 -7.51 -7.06
C ASP A 362 -4.73 -8.27 -7.06
N LEU A 363 -4.48 -9.07 -8.10
CA LEU A 363 -3.18 -9.72 -8.29
C LEU A 363 -2.46 -9.17 -9.53
N ALA A 364 -3.13 -8.32 -10.33
CA ALA A 364 -2.54 -7.73 -11.52
C ALA A 364 -1.41 -6.76 -11.18
N HIS A 365 -1.39 -6.17 -9.98
CA HIS A 365 -0.29 -5.32 -9.52
C HIS A 365 0.97 -6.10 -9.14
N ALA A 366 0.85 -7.39 -8.82
CA ALA A 366 1.95 -8.15 -8.22
C ALA A 366 3.26 -8.14 -9.04
N PRO A 367 3.27 -8.34 -10.37
CA PRO A 367 4.49 -8.29 -11.19
C PRO A 367 5.19 -6.92 -11.19
N PHE A 368 4.49 -5.85 -10.82
CA PHE A 368 5.01 -4.48 -10.82
C PHE A 368 5.42 -4.03 -9.42
N THR A 369 4.65 -4.40 -8.41
CA THR A 369 4.85 -3.95 -7.02
C THR A 369 5.81 -4.84 -6.26
N HIS A 370 5.77 -6.15 -6.50
CA HIS A 370 6.48 -7.18 -5.74
C HIS A 370 7.72 -7.72 -6.45
N THR A 371 8.42 -6.86 -7.20
CA THR A 371 9.62 -7.22 -7.97
C THR A 371 10.81 -7.59 -7.08
N SER A 372 10.84 -7.08 -5.85
CA SER A 372 11.89 -7.36 -4.84
C SER A 372 11.58 -8.54 -3.94
N THR A 373 10.33 -9.03 -3.92
CA THR A 373 9.87 -10.09 -3.04
C THR A 373 9.50 -11.35 -3.83
N PHE A 374 8.20 -11.61 -4.04
CA PHE A 374 7.72 -12.90 -4.54
C PHE A 374 7.42 -12.92 -6.04
N ALA A 375 7.24 -11.75 -6.67
CA ALA A 375 6.90 -11.65 -8.09
C ALA A 375 8.12 -11.42 -8.99
N LYS A 376 9.33 -11.54 -8.45
CA LYS A 376 10.57 -11.38 -9.22
C LYS A 376 10.62 -12.37 -10.39
N GLY A 377 10.59 -11.85 -11.61
CA GLY A 377 10.64 -12.66 -12.84
C GLY A 377 9.29 -13.21 -13.29
N TRP A 378 8.18 -12.84 -12.66
CA TRP A 378 6.86 -13.14 -13.20
C TRP A 378 6.69 -12.40 -14.53
N SER A 379 6.32 -13.13 -15.58
CA SER A 379 6.00 -12.52 -16.86
C SER A 379 4.72 -11.70 -16.71
N VAL A 380 4.73 -10.43 -17.11
CA VAL A 380 3.49 -9.68 -17.34
C VAL A 380 2.76 -10.37 -18.50
N PRO A 381 1.68 -11.13 -18.26
CA PRO A 381 1.01 -11.83 -19.34
C PRO A 381 0.28 -10.78 -20.19
N SER A 382 0.20 -11.02 -21.50
CA SER A 382 -0.56 -10.13 -22.41
C SER A 382 -2.03 -9.99 -22.02
N LEU A 383 -2.56 -10.99 -21.29
CA LEU A 383 -3.89 -10.94 -20.69
C LEU A 383 -3.93 -11.83 -19.44
N VAL A 384 -4.19 -11.24 -18.27
CA VAL A 384 -4.57 -11.98 -17.06
C VAL A 384 -6.06 -12.30 -17.16
N LYS A 385 -6.44 -13.58 -17.14
CA LYS A 385 -7.86 -13.97 -17.09
C LYS A 385 -8.27 -14.22 -15.65
N PHE A 386 -9.27 -13.48 -15.19
CA PHE A 386 -9.93 -13.74 -13.93
C PHE A 386 -11.23 -14.51 -14.15
N LEU A 387 -11.31 -15.68 -13.51
CA LEU A 387 -12.39 -16.65 -13.67
C LEU A 387 -13.07 -16.87 -12.32
N THR A 388 -14.40 -16.91 -12.34
CA THR A 388 -15.20 -16.83 -11.12
C THR A 388 -16.30 -17.87 -11.09
N PRO A 389 -16.47 -18.63 -9.99
CA PRO A 389 -17.58 -19.54 -9.81
C PRO A 389 -18.92 -18.81 -9.67
N ALA A 390 -20.02 -19.57 -9.74
CA ALA A 390 -21.39 -19.06 -9.59
C ALA A 390 -21.65 -18.38 -8.24
N SER A 391 -20.87 -18.70 -7.19
CA SER A 391 -20.93 -18.03 -5.90
C SER A 391 -20.55 -16.54 -5.98
N GLY A 392 -19.73 -16.15 -6.95
CA GLY A 392 -19.33 -14.76 -7.17
C GLY A 392 -18.29 -14.21 -6.18
N LEU A 393 -18.09 -14.80 -5.01
CA LEU A 393 -17.12 -14.29 -4.02
C LEU A 393 -15.70 -14.86 -4.15
N GLN A 394 -15.53 -15.83 -5.04
CA GLN A 394 -14.25 -16.47 -5.29
C GLN A 394 -13.82 -16.22 -6.74
N GLY A 395 -12.52 -16.23 -6.99
CA GLY A 395 -11.99 -16.39 -8.32
C GLY A 395 -10.55 -16.86 -8.32
N TYR A 396 -10.08 -17.19 -9.52
CA TYR A 396 -8.71 -17.61 -9.75
C TYR A 396 -8.12 -16.84 -10.92
N TRP A 397 -6.80 -16.74 -10.90
CA TRP A 397 -6.01 -15.96 -11.83
C TRP A 397 -5.33 -16.89 -12.84
N ASP A 398 -5.39 -16.60 -14.13
CA ASP A 398 -4.66 -17.36 -15.18
C ASP A 398 -3.61 -16.42 -15.79
N PRO A 399 -2.30 -16.77 -15.77
CA PRO A 399 -1.72 -18.10 -15.51
C PRO A 399 -1.21 -18.37 -14.07
N TYR A 400 -1.55 -17.54 -13.09
CA TYR A 400 -1.00 -17.66 -11.74
C TYR A 400 -1.81 -18.65 -10.88
N PRO A 401 -1.22 -19.73 -10.33
CA PRO A 401 -1.94 -20.73 -9.54
C PRO A 401 -2.36 -20.18 -8.16
N ILE A 402 -3.25 -19.19 -8.15
CA ILE A 402 -3.70 -18.43 -7.00
C ILE A 402 -5.22 -18.35 -7.03
N ASP A 403 -5.84 -18.95 -6.03
CA ASP A 403 -7.27 -18.84 -5.74
C ASP A 403 -7.45 -17.77 -4.67
N MET A 404 -8.43 -16.87 -4.84
CA MET A 404 -8.79 -15.83 -3.88
C MET A 404 -10.29 -15.84 -3.60
N GLU A 405 -10.66 -15.59 -2.36
CA GLU A 405 -12.05 -15.51 -1.90
C GLU A 405 -12.23 -14.29 -0.98
N PHE A 406 -13.21 -13.44 -1.28
CA PHE A 406 -13.71 -12.44 -0.36
C PHE A 406 -14.79 -13.04 0.54
N ARG A 407 -14.59 -13.00 1.85
CA ARG A 407 -15.62 -13.35 2.84
C ARG A 407 -16.09 -12.10 3.57
N PRO A 408 -17.38 -11.76 3.47
CA PRO A 408 -17.95 -10.64 4.20
C PRO A 408 -17.76 -10.74 5.72
N PRO A 409 -17.53 -9.61 6.42
CA PRO A 409 -17.50 -8.25 5.86
C PRO A 409 -16.12 -7.78 5.39
N CYS A 410 -15.02 -8.39 5.88
CA CYS A 410 -13.67 -7.82 5.71
C CYS A 410 -12.54 -8.87 5.64
N MET A 411 -12.82 -10.09 5.18
CA MET A 411 -11.85 -11.17 5.13
C MET A 411 -11.49 -11.51 3.68
N VAL A 412 -10.21 -11.75 3.42
CA VAL A 412 -9.69 -12.27 2.15
C VAL A 412 -8.91 -13.54 2.44
N LEU A 413 -9.32 -14.64 1.80
CA LEU A 413 -8.59 -15.90 1.83
C LEU A 413 -7.91 -16.10 0.48
N SER A 414 -6.65 -16.52 0.49
CA SER A 414 -5.93 -16.91 -0.71
C SER A 414 -5.27 -18.28 -0.53
N THR A 415 -5.26 -19.07 -1.60
CA THR A 415 -4.49 -20.32 -1.69
C THR A 415 -3.59 -20.23 -2.90
N ILE A 416 -2.29 -20.27 -2.65
CA ILE A 416 -1.23 -20.10 -3.65
C ILE A 416 -0.54 -21.46 -3.83
N GLY A 417 -0.61 -22.00 -5.04
CA GLY A 417 0.18 -23.16 -5.44
C GLY A 417 1.65 -22.80 -5.63
N ILE A 418 2.52 -23.50 -4.91
CA ILE A 418 3.98 -23.38 -5.01
C ILE A 418 4.48 -24.63 -5.73
N SER A 419 4.98 -24.48 -6.96
CA SER A 419 5.63 -25.59 -7.67
C SER A 419 7.15 -25.57 -7.52
N LYS A 420 7.79 -24.39 -7.46
CA LYS A 420 9.17 -24.10 -7.01
C LYS A 420 9.28 -22.65 -6.51
N PRO A 421 10.21 -22.28 -5.61
CA PRO A 421 10.44 -20.87 -5.24
C PRO A 421 10.73 -20.01 -6.49
N GLY A 422 9.91 -18.99 -6.74
CA GLY A 422 10.09 -18.08 -7.88
C GLY A 422 9.67 -18.61 -9.26
N LYS A 423 9.10 -19.81 -9.37
CA LYS A 423 8.50 -20.31 -10.62
C LYS A 423 7.10 -20.84 -10.35
N LEU A 424 6.11 -20.15 -10.91
CA LEU A 424 4.73 -20.61 -10.97
C LEU A 424 4.56 -21.49 -12.22
N GLU A 425 4.95 -22.76 -12.12
CA GLU A 425 4.61 -23.77 -13.13
C GLU A 425 3.33 -24.51 -12.67
N GLY A 426 2.19 -24.25 -13.34
CA GLY A 426 0.89 -24.87 -13.05
C GLY A 426 -0.26 -24.05 -13.64
N LYS A 427 -1.29 -24.69 -14.21
CA LYS A 427 -2.45 -23.98 -14.81
C LYS A 427 -3.51 -23.60 -13.76
N SER A 428 -3.48 -24.22 -12.58
CA SER A 428 -4.38 -23.96 -11.45
C SER A 428 -3.67 -24.23 -10.13
N ALA A 429 -4.08 -23.55 -9.05
CA ALA A 429 -3.59 -23.83 -7.69
C ALA A 429 -3.69 -25.31 -7.34
N ARG A 430 -4.79 -25.97 -7.74
CA ARG A 430 -5.07 -27.38 -7.46
C ARG A 430 -4.09 -28.37 -8.10
N ASP A 431 -3.38 -27.95 -9.14
CA ASP A 431 -2.42 -28.79 -9.84
C ASP A 431 -1.03 -28.74 -9.19
N CYS A 432 -0.84 -27.88 -8.17
CA CYS A 432 0.41 -27.78 -7.44
C CYS A 432 0.52 -28.85 -6.34
N SER A 433 1.76 -29.23 -6.02
CA SER A 433 2.04 -30.24 -4.99
C SER A 433 2.17 -29.66 -3.59
N THR A 434 2.45 -28.36 -3.48
CA THR A 434 2.58 -27.64 -2.21
C THR A 434 1.85 -26.32 -2.28
N HIS A 435 1.29 -25.87 -1.16
CA HIS A 435 0.42 -24.71 -1.10
C HIS A 435 0.70 -23.83 0.11
N LEU A 436 0.55 -22.53 -0.11
CA LEU A 436 0.49 -21.50 0.91
C LEU A 436 -0.96 -21.02 1.00
N HIS A 437 -1.56 -21.15 2.18
CA HIS A 437 -2.87 -20.59 2.49
C HIS A 437 -2.70 -19.35 3.37
N GLN A 438 -3.30 -18.23 2.96
CA GLN A 438 -3.25 -16.98 3.70
C GLN A 438 -4.67 -16.50 4.03
N LEU A 439 -4.81 -15.95 5.21
CA LEU A 439 -6.00 -15.23 5.65
C LEU A 439 -5.59 -13.81 6.03
N HIS A 440 -6.26 -12.84 5.42
CA HIS A 440 -6.15 -11.42 5.73
C HIS A 440 -7.50 -10.93 6.25
N VAL A 441 -7.53 -10.29 7.42
CA VAL A 441 -8.69 -9.60 7.96
C VAL A 441 -8.37 -8.11 8.01
N CYS A 442 -9.07 -7.30 7.23
CA CYS A 442 -8.91 -5.85 7.20
C CYS A 442 -9.98 -5.21 8.09
N LEU A 443 -9.74 -5.14 9.40
CA LEU A 443 -10.72 -4.59 10.35
C LEU A 443 -10.90 -3.08 10.10
N PRO A 444 -12.15 -2.57 9.99
CA PRO A 444 -12.41 -1.14 9.93
C PRO A 444 -12.14 -0.48 11.29
N SER A 445 -10.92 0.02 11.49
CA SER A 445 -10.53 0.73 12.72
C SER A 445 -11.03 2.16 12.70
N SER A 446 -10.69 2.90 11.65
CA SER A 446 -11.21 4.23 11.36
C SER A 446 -11.20 4.50 9.86
N ARG A 447 -11.79 5.63 9.46
CA ARG A 447 -11.78 6.13 8.09
C ARG A 447 -10.39 6.33 7.46
N GLN A 448 -9.32 6.25 8.24
CA GLN A 448 -7.92 6.39 7.79
C GLN A 448 -7.01 5.30 8.39
N LYS A 449 -7.58 4.29 9.05
CA LYS A 449 -6.82 3.28 9.77
C LYS A 449 -7.51 1.94 9.64
N THR A 450 -6.71 0.89 9.43
CA THR A 450 -7.18 -0.48 9.44
C THR A 450 -6.25 -1.32 10.28
N ARG A 451 -6.82 -2.25 11.05
CA ARG A 451 -6.08 -3.27 11.75
C ARG A 451 -6.10 -4.53 10.90
N LEU A 452 -4.92 -4.93 10.41
CA LEU A 452 -4.72 -6.12 9.60
C LEU A 452 -4.37 -7.30 10.51
N LEU A 453 -5.18 -8.36 10.50
CA LEU A 453 -4.79 -9.67 11.02
C LEU A 453 -4.38 -10.54 9.83
N TYR A 454 -3.16 -11.08 9.90
CA TYR A 454 -2.60 -11.96 8.88
C TYR A 454 -2.29 -13.32 9.48
N ARG A 455 -2.81 -14.39 8.89
CA ARG A 455 -2.49 -15.78 9.24
C ARG A 455 -1.93 -16.50 8.02
N MET A 456 -0.76 -17.11 8.19
CA MET A 456 -0.07 -17.89 7.17
C MET A 456 -0.09 -19.37 7.55
N SER A 457 -0.52 -20.23 6.62
CA SER A 457 -0.55 -21.68 6.81
C SER A 457 0.06 -22.40 5.61
N LEU A 458 0.79 -23.49 5.84
CA LEU A 458 1.43 -24.30 4.79
C LEU A 458 0.95 -25.75 4.91
N ASP A 459 0.74 -26.43 3.79
CA ASP A 459 0.48 -27.88 3.75
C ASP A 459 1.79 -28.72 3.68
N PHE A 460 2.92 -28.04 3.61
CA PHE A 460 4.26 -28.61 3.54
C PHE A 460 5.16 -28.06 4.65
N ALA A 461 6.29 -28.72 4.88
CA ALA A 461 7.29 -28.32 5.85
C ALA A 461 6.75 -27.99 7.27
N PRO A 462 5.89 -28.84 7.88
CA PRO A 462 5.28 -28.56 9.18
C PRO A 462 6.31 -28.38 10.30
N MET A 463 7.51 -28.94 10.14
CA MET A 463 8.62 -28.80 11.07
C MET A 463 9.12 -27.35 11.21
N LEU A 464 8.93 -26.48 10.21
CA LEU A 464 9.39 -25.09 10.26
C LEU A 464 8.75 -24.28 11.39
N LYS A 465 7.56 -24.67 11.88
CA LYS A 465 6.93 -23.99 13.02
C LYS A 465 7.70 -24.17 14.34
N HIS A 466 8.51 -25.22 14.43
CA HIS A 466 9.30 -25.57 15.61
C HIS A 466 10.72 -25.02 15.58
N VAL A 467 11.14 -24.46 14.45
CA VAL A 467 12.46 -23.86 14.33
C VAL A 467 12.49 -22.55 15.13
N PRO A 468 13.44 -22.39 16.07
CA PRO A 468 13.55 -21.17 16.87
C PRO A 468 13.63 -19.92 16.00
N PHE A 469 12.99 -18.83 16.45
CA PHE A 469 13.00 -17.52 15.79
C PHE A 469 12.39 -17.45 14.39
N MET A 470 11.82 -18.53 13.82
CA MET A 470 11.18 -18.47 12.50
C MET A 470 10.03 -17.46 12.43
N HIS A 471 9.32 -17.22 13.53
CA HIS A 471 8.29 -16.19 13.61
C HIS A 471 8.82 -14.79 13.29
N ILE A 472 10.09 -14.48 13.61
CA ILE A 472 10.74 -13.20 13.28
C ILE A 472 10.95 -13.10 11.77
N ILE A 473 11.40 -14.19 11.14
CA ILE A 473 11.62 -14.27 9.70
C ILE A 473 10.29 -14.12 8.95
N TRP A 474 9.24 -14.82 9.38
CA TRP A 474 7.91 -14.68 8.80
C TRP A 474 7.35 -13.27 8.94
N LYS A 475 7.53 -12.66 10.11
CA LYS A 475 7.15 -11.26 10.35
C LYS A 475 7.89 -10.32 9.40
N TYR A 476 9.21 -10.47 9.27
CA TYR A 476 10.02 -9.65 8.37
C TYR A 476 9.53 -9.76 6.91
N PHE A 477 9.32 -10.97 6.39
CA PHE A 477 8.83 -11.15 5.01
C PHE A 477 7.43 -10.57 4.80
N ALA A 478 6.51 -10.79 5.76
CA ALA A 478 5.17 -10.22 5.67
C ALA A 478 5.20 -8.68 5.67
N GLU A 479 6.01 -8.08 6.54
CA GLU A 479 6.20 -6.63 6.59
C GLU A 479 6.85 -6.09 5.31
N GLN A 480 7.82 -6.79 4.72
CA GLN A 480 8.43 -6.38 3.45
C GLN A 480 7.40 -6.34 2.32
N VAL A 481 6.63 -7.43 2.13
CA VAL A 481 5.58 -7.50 1.10
C VAL A 481 4.53 -6.42 1.33
N LEU A 482 4.03 -6.30 2.55
CA LEU A 482 3.00 -5.32 2.88
C LEU A 482 3.48 -3.87 2.67
N ASN A 483 4.73 -3.55 2.98
CA ASN A 483 5.27 -2.21 2.76
C ASN A 483 5.39 -1.86 1.26
N GLU A 484 5.60 -2.85 0.40
CA GLU A 484 5.60 -2.64 -1.06
C GLU A 484 4.23 -2.23 -1.58
N ASP A 485 3.15 -2.79 -1.02
CA ASP A 485 1.77 -2.39 -1.32
C ASP A 485 1.40 -1.07 -0.66
N LEU A 486 1.74 -0.91 0.63
CA LEU A 486 1.28 0.20 1.46
C LEU A 486 1.68 1.57 0.89
N ARG A 487 2.90 1.68 0.33
CA ARG A 487 3.35 2.93 -0.34
C ARG A 487 2.43 3.37 -1.49
N LEU A 488 1.77 2.43 -2.18
CA LEU A 488 0.85 2.71 -3.27
C LEU A 488 -0.53 3.08 -2.72
N VAL A 489 -1.00 2.32 -1.73
CA VAL A 489 -2.32 2.48 -1.12
C VAL A 489 -2.42 3.77 -0.31
N ILE A 490 -1.34 4.22 0.35
CA ILE A 490 -1.29 5.53 1.03
C ILE A 490 -1.56 6.67 0.04
N GLY A 491 -0.96 6.65 -1.16
CA GLY A 491 -1.24 7.67 -2.17
C GLY A 491 -2.70 7.65 -2.66
N GLN A 492 -3.37 6.49 -2.64
CA GLN A 492 -4.80 6.40 -2.90
C GLN A 492 -5.62 6.98 -1.74
N GLN A 493 -5.25 6.70 -0.49
CA GLN A 493 -5.87 7.28 0.71
C GLN A 493 -5.80 8.81 0.68
N ASP A 494 -4.66 9.39 0.35
CA ASP A 494 -4.50 10.85 0.26
C ASP A 494 -5.42 11.46 -0.81
N ARG A 495 -5.51 10.84 -1.97
CA ARG A 495 -6.44 11.26 -3.03
C ARG A 495 -7.90 11.14 -2.60
N MET A 496 -8.26 10.06 -1.90
CA MET A 496 -9.60 9.85 -1.36
C MET A 496 -9.97 10.89 -0.28
N ASN A 497 -9.01 11.25 0.60
CA ASN A 497 -9.14 12.36 1.55
C ASN A 497 -9.42 13.69 0.83
N ASN A 498 -8.80 13.91 -0.32
CA ASN A 498 -9.00 15.08 -1.18
C ASN A 498 -10.25 15.01 -2.09
N GLY A 499 -11.13 14.02 -1.88
CA GLY A 499 -12.39 13.88 -2.61
C GLY A 499 -12.27 13.22 -3.98
N ALA A 500 -11.11 12.67 -4.34
CA ALA A 500 -10.96 11.90 -5.56
C ALA A 500 -11.65 10.53 -5.41
N ASN A 501 -12.31 10.09 -6.47
CA ASN A 501 -12.84 8.74 -6.54
C ASN A 501 -11.81 7.82 -7.22
N ILE A 502 -11.18 6.98 -6.38
CA ILE A 502 -10.09 6.08 -6.75
C ILE A 502 -10.55 4.77 -7.40
N TRP A 503 -11.87 4.50 -7.46
CA TRP A 503 -12.47 3.26 -7.97
C TRP A 503 -13.24 3.42 -9.30
N ASN A 504 -13.10 4.57 -9.95
CA ASN A 504 -13.96 5.01 -11.06
C ASN A 504 -13.90 4.19 -12.35
N TRP A 505 -12.79 3.49 -12.61
CA TRP A 505 -12.53 2.90 -13.92
C TRP A 505 -12.12 1.43 -13.83
N PRO A 506 -13.04 0.54 -13.41
CA PRO A 506 -12.73 -0.88 -13.30
C PRO A 506 -12.50 -1.51 -14.67
N VAL A 507 -11.50 -2.38 -14.76
CA VAL A 507 -11.15 -3.18 -15.93
C VAL A 507 -11.38 -4.67 -15.67
N ALA A 508 -11.03 -5.52 -16.64
CA ALA A 508 -11.45 -6.92 -16.65
C ALA A 508 -10.91 -7.77 -15.48
N TYR A 509 -9.78 -7.40 -14.89
CA TYR A 509 -9.18 -8.09 -13.74
C TYR A 509 -9.72 -7.59 -12.38
N ASP A 510 -10.37 -6.42 -12.33
CA ASP A 510 -10.92 -5.85 -11.07
C ASP A 510 -12.23 -6.53 -10.62
N LYS A 511 -12.62 -7.65 -11.23
CA LYS A 511 -13.93 -8.28 -11.01
C LYS A 511 -14.20 -8.59 -9.54
N LEU A 512 -13.21 -9.02 -8.77
CA LEU A 512 -13.40 -9.37 -7.36
C LEU A 512 -13.58 -8.11 -6.50
N GLY A 513 -12.74 -7.09 -6.70
CA GLY A 513 -12.88 -5.77 -6.10
C GLY A 513 -14.23 -5.12 -6.42
N VAL A 514 -14.68 -5.18 -7.68
CA VAL A 514 -16.01 -4.71 -8.11
C VAL A 514 -17.14 -5.45 -7.38
N ARG A 515 -17.01 -6.74 -7.12
CA ARG A 515 -18.04 -7.51 -6.39
C ARG A 515 -18.07 -7.19 -4.91
N TYR A 516 -16.91 -7.02 -4.28
CA TYR A 516 -16.83 -6.47 -2.93
C TYR A 516 -17.55 -5.11 -2.86
N ARG A 517 -17.23 -4.21 -3.79
CA ARG A 517 -17.85 -2.88 -3.91
C ARG A 517 -19.39 -2.96 -4.09
N GLN A 518 -19.88 -3.85 -4.96
CA GLN A 518 -21.31 -4.10 -5.15
C GLN A 518 -21.99 -4.68 -3.90
N TRP A 519 -21.31 -5.57 -3.19
CA TRP A 519 -21.80 -6.11 -1.93
C TRP A 519 -21.92 -5.01 -0.87
N ARG A 520 -20.90 -4.15 -0.76
CA ARG A 520 -20.89 -3.01 0.17
C ARG A 520 -21.99 -2.01 -0.18
N ASP A 521 -22.13 -1.61 -1.44
CA ASP A 521 -23.22 -0.74 -1.91
C ASP A 521 -24.61 -1.31 -1.56
N ALA A 522 -24.82 -2.61 -1.77
CA ALA A 522 -26.09 -3.27 -1.47
C ALA A 522 -26.41 -3.28 0.03
N LEU A 523 -25.37 -3.47 0.86
CA LEU A 523 -25.49 -3.43 2.31
C LEU A 523 -25.81 -2.02 2.82
N GLU A 524 -25.09 -1.02 2.33
CA GLU A 524 -25.27 0.39 2.71
C GLU A 524 -26.62 0.93 2.22
N SER A 525 -27.11 0.47 1.07
CA SER A 525 -28.47 0.80 0.59
C SER A 525 -29.60 0.02 1.28
N GLY A 526 -29.29 -0.82 2.27
CA GLY A 526 -30.28 -1.54 3.07
C GLY A 526 -31.04 -2.63 2.30
N GLN A 527 -30.42 -3.23 1.28
CA GLN A 527 -31.07 -4.29 0.50
C GLN A 527 -31.35 -5.52 1.37
N LYS A 528 -32.59 -6.04 1.29
CA LYS A 528 -33.02 -7.24 2.05
C LYS A 528 -32.23 -8.50 1.72
N LYS A 529 -31.68 -8.59 0.51
CA LYS A 529 -30.87 -9.71 0.05
C LYS A 529 -29.57 -9.17 -0.51
N LEU A 530 -28.47 -9.43 0.20
CA LEU A 530 -27.15 -9.04 -0.26
C LEU A 530 -26.73 -9.89 -1.46
N PRO A 531 -26.05 -9.30 -2.47
CA PRO A 531 -25.56 -10.06 -3.59
C PRO A 531 -24.53 -11.10 -3.12
N PHE A 532 -24.43 -12.21 -3.85
CA PHE A 532 -23.45 -13.28 -3.62
C PHE A 532 -23.59 -14.03 -2.28
N THR A 533 -24.65 -13.77 -1.50
CA THR A 533 -25.02 -14.65 -0.38
C THR A 533 -25.63 -15.93 -0.94
N LYS A 534 -25.09 -17.09 -0.52
CA LYS A 534 -25.70 -18.38 -0.86
C LYS A 534 -27.15 -18.35 -0.34
N SER A 535 -28.13 -18.55 -1.21
CA SER A 535 -29.48 -18.86 -0.76
C SER A 535 -29.37 -20.11 0.13
N LYS A 536 -29.92 -20.06 1.34
CA LYS A 536 -30.18 -21.27 2.12
C LYS A 536 -30.92 -22.24 1.17
N GLN A 537 -30.24 -23.32 0.78
CA GLN A 537 -30.92 -24.51 0.26
C GLN A 537 -31.35 -25.34 1.46
#